data_AF-A0A7X7S4M6-F1
#
_entry.id   AF-A0A7X7S4M6-F1
#
_cell.length_a   1.000
_cell.length_b   1.000
_cell.length_c   1.000
_cell.angle_alpha   90.00
_cell.angle_beta   90.00
_cell.angle_gamma   90.00
#
_symmetry.space_group_name_H-M   'P 1'
#
loop_
_entity.id
_entity.type
_entity.pdbx_description
1 polymer ?
#
loop_
_entity_poly.entity_id
_entity_poly.type
_entity_poly.pdbx_seq_one_letter_code
_entity_poly.pdbx_strand_id
1 'polypeptide(L)' 'MVRAVPDRTGLRVVNLVHSQELEWAQVVRVSFGGGSPWVVLELSDTEELAVMGIQRADGAFGRAEAARLAALVEHHSR' A
#
# COMPACT_ATOMS: atom_id res chain seq x y z
N MET A 1 -6.32 -12.87 -8.16
CA MET A 1 -6.23 -12.72 -6.69
C MET A 1 -5.53 -11.41 -6.38
N VAL A 2 -6.07 -10.62 -5.45
CA VAL A 2 -5.49 -9.35 -5.03
C VAL A 2 -4.22 -9.57 -4.19
N ARG A 3 -3.21 -8.73 -4.35
CA ARG A 3 -1.95 -8.80 -3.58
C ARG A 3 -1.15 -7.51 -3.67
N ALA A 4 -0.26 -7.31 -2.70
CA ALA A 4 0.77 -6.27 -2.72
C ALA A 4 2.14 -6.96 -2.59
N VAL A 5 2.97 -6.84 -3.62
CA VAL A 5 4.26 -7.54 -3.69
C VAL A 5 5.37 -6.49 -3.73
N PRO A 6 6.11 -6.29 -2.63
CA PRO A 6 7.27 -5.42 -2.62
C PRO A 6 8.46 -6.10 -3.30
N ASP A 7 9.30 -5.30 -3.94
CA ASP A 7 10.62 -5.68 -4.42
C ASP A 7 11.65 -4.59 -4.08
N ARG A 8 12.87 -4.70 -4.64
CA ARG A 8 13.96 -3.77 -4.36
C ARG A 8 13.72 -2.37 -4.92
N THR A 9 12.99 -2.27 -6.02
CA THR A 9 12.75 -1.02 -6.76
C THR A 9 11.43 -0.37 -6.38
N GLY A 10 10.47 -1.16 -5.90
CA GLY A 10 9.16 -0.63 -5.60
C GLY A 10 8.14 -1.66 -5.10
N LEU A 11 6.88 -1.38 -5.42
CA LEU A 11 5.72 -2.12 -4.99
C LEU A 11 4.80 -2.40 -6.18
N ARG A 12 4.48 -3.67 -6.39
CA ARG A 12 3.42 -4.08 -7.31
C ARG A 12 2.12 -4.31 -6.56
N VAL A 13 1.11 -3.49 -6.85
CA VAL A 13 -0.25 -3.63 -6.33
C VAL A 13 -1.13 -4.26 -7.40
N VAL A 14 -1.76 -5.38 -7.07
CA VAL A 14 -2.73 -6.07 -7.93
C VAL A 14 -4.09 -6.02 -7.23
N ASN A 15 -5.00 -5.22 -7.77
CA ASN A 15 -6.39 -5.15 -7.36
C ASN A 15 -7.28 -5.97 -8.31
N LEU A 16 -8.60 -5.98 -8.07
CA LEU A 16 -9.55 -6.77 -8.86
C LEU A 16 -9.58 -6.36 -10.34
N VAL A 17 -9.51 -5.05 -10.62
CA VAL A 17 -9.66 -4.49 -11.97
C VAL A 17 -8.35 -3.97 -12.53
N HIS A 18 -7.47 -3.44 -11.67
CA HIS A 18 -6.24 -2.77 -12.09
C HIS A 18 -5.02 -3.34 -11.36
N SER A 19 -3.86 -3.22 -12.01
CA SER A 19 -2.56 -3.46 -11.38
C SER A 19 -1.67 -2.25 -11.64
N GLN A 20 -0.91 -1.84 -10.63
CA GLN A 20 0.07 -0.76 -10.72
C GLN A 20 1.40 -1.25 -10.20
N GLU A 21 2.46 -0.85 -10.90
CA GLU A 21 3.84 -0.94 -10.43
C GLU A 21 4.23 0.48 -10.02
N LEU A 22 4.65 0.62 -8.77
CA LEU A 22 5.02 1.89 -8.16
C LEU A 22 6.48 1.82 -7.75
N GLU A 23 7.28 2.82 -8.10
CA GLU A 23 8.57 3.04 -7.44
C GLU A 23 8.35 3.47 -5.99
N TRP A 24 9.29 3.15 -5.11
CA TRP A 24 9.19 3.57 -3.71
C TRP A 24 9.03 5.08 -3.54
N ALA A 25 9.70 5.87 -4.37
CA ALA A 25 9.62 7.33 -4.37
C ALA A 25 8.23 7.89 -4.73
N GLN A 26 7.39 7.09 -5.40
CA GLN A 26 6.02 7.49 -5.72
C GLN A 26 5.09 7.36 -4.51
N VAL A 27 5.45 6.59 -3.47
CA VAL A 27 4.59 6.35 -2.31
C VAL A 27 4.96 7.32 -1.19
N VAL A 28 4.08 8.27 -0.89
CA VAL A 28 4.31 9.32 0.11
C VAL A 28 3.78 8.93 1.48
N ARG A 29 2.63 8.25 1.53
CA ARG A 29 2.01 7.83 2.79
C ARG A 29 1.29 6.49 2.65
N VAL A 30 1.31 5.72 3.73
CA VAL A 30 0.50 4.50 3.90
C VAL A 30 -0.50 4.74 5.03
N SER A 31 -1.80 4.59 4.79
CA SER A 31 -2.82 4.76 5.82
C SER A 31 -4.06 3.89 5.57
N PHE A 32 -4.96 3.76 6.55
CA PHE A 32 -6.32 3.24 6.30
C PHE A 32 -7.33 4.40 6.16
N GLY A 33 -6.99 5.45 5.40
CA GLY A 33 -7.67 6.76 5.36
C GLY A 33 -9.20 6.73 5.46
N GLY A 34 -9.81 7.76 6.07
CA GLY A 34 -11.24 8.10 5.95
C GLY A 34 -12.31 7.03 6.24
N GLY A 35 -11.97 5.88 6.82
CA GLY A 35 -12.90 4.74 6.96
C GLY A 35 -12.80 3.70 5.83
N SER A 36 -11.77 3.78 4.99
CA SER A 36 -11.48 2.81 3.93
C SER A 36 -11.41 1.38 4.47
N PRO A 37 -11.98 0.40 3.74
CA PRO A 37 -11.87 -1.02 4.08
C PRO A 37 -10.46 -1.59 3.80
N TRP A 38 -9.60 -0.84 3.09
CA TRP A 38 -8.24 -1.25 2.72
C TRP A 38 -7.20 -0.21 3.11
N VAL A 39 -5.94 -0.61 3.07
CA VAL A 39 -4.84 0.37 3.03
C VAL A 39 -4.97 1.23 1.77
N VAL A 40 -4.65 2.50 1.92
CA VAL A 40 -4.57 3.50 0.86
C VAL A 40 -3.14 4.05 0.84
N LEU A 41 -2.56 4.13 -0.34
CA LEU A 41 -1.30 4.81 -0.62
C LEU A 41 -1.61 6.20 -1.13
N GLU A 42 -1.09 7.23 -0.47
CA GLU A 42 -1.03 8.56 -1.07
C GLU A 42 0.21 8.60 -1.97
N LEU A 43 0.02 8.96 -3.24
CA LEU A 43 1.07 9.00 -4.25
C LEU A 43 1.64 10.42 -4.41
N SER A 44 2.83 10.52 -4.99
CA SER A 44 3.56 11.79 -5.19
C SER A 44 2.84 12.80 -6.09
N ASP A 45 1.95 12.32 -6.94
CA ASP A 45 1.09 13.12 -7.82
C ASP A 45 -0.26 13.48 -7.17
N THR A 46 -0.38 13.29 -5.84
CA THR A 46 -1.59 13.51 -5.03
C THR A 46 -2.74 12.54 -5.30
N GLU A 47 -2.53 11.48 -6.09
CA GLU A 47 -3.50 10.41 -6.23
C GLU A 47 -3.52 9.47 -5.02
N GLU A 48 -4.63 8.75 -4.85
CA GLU A 48 -4.77 7.69 -3.85
C GLU A 48 -4.93 6.33 -4.53
N LEU A 49 -4.15 5.34 -4.08
CA LEU A 49 -4.27 3.96 -4.52
C LEU A 49 -4.68 3.03 -3.38
N ALA A 50 -5.84 2.39 -3.51
CA ALA A 50 -6.24 1.31 -2.62
C ALA A 50 -5.36 0.06 -2.81
N VAL A 51 -5.01 -0.60 -1.71
CA VAL A 51 -4.25 -1.85 -1.70
C VAL A 51 -5.16 -2.95 -1.16
N MET A 52 -5.99 -3.54 -2.04
CA MET A 52 -7.03 -4.49 -1.63
C MET A 52 -6.50 -5.77 -0.98
N GLY A 53 -5.20 -6.05 -1.16
CA GLY A 53 -4.50 -7.16 -0.51
C GLY A 53 -4.22 -6.95 0.99
N ILE A 54 -4.48 -5.75 1.55
CA ILE A 54 -4.33 -5.46 2.97
C ILE A 54 -5.64 -4.85 3.48
N GLN A 55 -6.44 -5.65 4.19
CA GLN A 55 -7.80 -5.27 4.56
C GLN A 55 -7.92 -4.92 6.04
N ARG A 56 -8.79 -3.97 6.36
CA ARG A 56 -9.13 -3.63 7.75
C ARG A 56 -9.85 -4.78 8.45
N ALA A 57 -10.68 -5.52 7.71
CA ALA A 57 -11.46 -6.65 8.20
C ALA A 57 -10.58 -7.78 8.77
N ASP A 58 -9.31 -7.89 8.31
CA ASP A 58 -8.33 -8.86 8.82
C ASP A 58 -7.81 -8.51 10.23
N GLY A 59 -8.29 -7.41 10.83
CA GLY A 59 -8.05 -7.06 12.22
C GLY A 59 -6.57 -6.85 12.52
N ALA A 60 -6.03 -7.63 13.46
CA ALA A 60 -4.62 -7.51 13.87
C ALA A 60 -3.65 -7.82 12.74
N PHE A 61 -3.99 -8.78 11.88
CA PHE A 61 -3.17 -9.16 10.73
C PHE A 61 -3.08 -8.01 9.72
N GLY A 62 -4.23 -7.44 9.34
CA GLY A 62 -4.27 -6.29 8.43
C GLY A 62 -3.51 -5.07 8.96
N ARG A 63 -3.59 -4.80 10.28
CA ARG A 63 -2.80 -3.74 10.92
C ARG A 63 -1.29 -4.01 10.88
N ALA A 64 -0.88 -5.26 11.11
CA ALA A 64 0.53 -5.64 11.04
C ALA A 64 1.09 -5.49 9.62
N GLU A 65 0.34 -5.91 8.60
CA GLU A 65 0.74 -5.75 7.20
C GLU A 65 0.79 -4.29 6.76
N ALA A 66 -0.16 -3.45 7.22
CA ALA A 66 -0.11 -2.02 6.98
C ALA A 66 1.14 -1.37 7.62
N ALA A 67 1.47 -1.73 8.86
CA ALA A 67 2.67 -1.25 9.54
C ALA A 67 3.95 -1.72 8.84
N ARG A 68 3.98 -2.98 8.37
CA ARG A 68 5.08 -3.53 7.59
C ARG A 68 5.29 -2.76 6.28
N LEU A 69 4.20 -2.45 5.57
CA LEU A 69 4.27 -1.66 4.34
C LEU A 69 4.75 -0.23 4.60
N ALA A 70 4.25 0.41 5.66
CA ALA A 70 4.71 1.75 6.05
C ALA A 70 6.22 1.77 6.36
N ALA A 71 6.73 0.76 7.07
CA ALA A 71 8.16 0.63 7.37
C ALA A 71 9.02 0.43 6.11
N LEU A 72 8.53 -0.32 5.11
CA LEU A 72 9.21 -0.46 3.81
C LEU A 72 9.29 0.88 3.08
N VAL A 73 8.18 1.63 3.03
CA VAL A 73 8.15 2.96 2.42
C VAL A 73 9.10 3.92 3.14
N GLU A 74 9.13 3.91 4.48
CA GLU A 74 10.07 4.74 5.25
C GLU A 74 11.53 4.36 5.00
N HIS A 75 11.83 3.06 4.88
CA HIS A 75 13.18 2.59 4.61
C HIS A 75 13.71 3.06 3.25
N HIS A 76 12.84 3.12 2.23
CA HIS A 76 13.20 3.47 0.86
C HIS A 76 13.06 4.97 0.53
N SER A 77 12.52 5.78 1.43
CA SER A 77 12.39 7.24 1.25
C SER A 77 13.53 8.06 1.88
N ARG A 78 14.59 7.40 2.37
CA ARG A 78 15.80 8.02 2.94
C ARG A 78 16.93 8.19 1.94
#